data_AF-A0A8C1XZ01-F1
#
_entry.id   AF-A0A8C1XZ01-F1
#
_cell.length_a   1.000
_cell.length_b   1.000
_cell.length_c   1.000
_cell.angle_alpha   90.00
_cell.angle_beta   90.00
_cell.angle_gamma   90.00
#
_symmetry.space_group_name_H-M   'P 1'
#
loop_
_entity.id
_entity.type
_entity.pdbx_description
1 polymer ?
#
loop_
_entity_poly.entity_id
_entity_poly.type
_entity_poly.pdbx_seq_one_letter_code
_entity_poly.pdbx_strand_id
1 'polypeptide(L)'
;MMVLIALFVVLFVDVVASQCSCNTMKWAKCDGEPCKCTLQFSSTYKQALDCTKLIPKCYLMKAEMYRARNNLTTRYLGGKPVETAFVDNDGIYDPECENDGRFKAIQCNGTDVCWCVNSAGVRRSDKGDKNIKCEPIKALPLFQEYKPFEVHVEALKVSMENILVYYVDEVPPTFTMQRLTGGIIAVIVVVSLIVIAGLLVVASTIYFSSFI
;
A
#
# COMPACT_ATOMS: atom_id res chain seq x y z
N MET A 1 -52.47 -28.03 -50.33
CA MET A 1 -52.24 -28.41 -48.92
C MET A 1 -50.73 -28.60 -48.73
N MET A 2 -49.92 -27.53 -48.85
CA MET A 2 -49.50 -26.62 -47.76
C MET A 2 -48.94 -27.38 -46.55
N VAL A 3 -47.69 -27.82 -46.65
CA VAL A 3 -46.87 -28.14 -45.47
C VAL A 3 -45.80 -27.05 -45.40
N LEU A 4 -46.01 -26.11 -44.49
CA LEU A 4 -45.15 -24.95 -44.25
C LEU A 4 -43.78 -25.42 -43.74
N ILE A 5 -42.73 -25.12 -44.50
CA ILE A 5 -41.35 -25.17 -44.02
C ILE A 5 -41.13 -23.89 -43.21
N ALA A 6 -41.20 -24.01 -41.89
CA ALA A 6 -40.87 -22.92 -40.98
C ALA A 6 -39.36 -22.64 -41.01
N LEU A 7 -38.97 -21.68 -41.85
CA LEU A 7 -37.66 -21.03 -41.81
C LEU A 7 -37.55 -20.26 -40.48
N PHE A 8 -37.04 -20.91 -39.44
CA PHE A 8 -36.51 -20.23 -38.27
C PHE A 8 -35.17 -19.61 -38.66
N VAL A 9 -35.23 -18.42 -39.29
CA VAL A 9 -34.10 -17.50 -39.35
C VAL A 9 -33.93 -16.99 -37.93
N VAL A 10 -33.08 -17.67 -37.16
CA VAL A 10 -32.57 -17.13 -35.90
C VAL A 10 -31.79 -15.88 -36.28
N LEU A 11 -32.44 -14.73 -36.11
CA LEU A 11 -31.75 -13.46 -36.00
C LEU A 11 -30.87 -13.58 -34.76
N PHE A 12 -29.65 -14.10 -34.94
CA PHE A 12 -28.55 -13.73 -34.08
C PHE A 12 -28.38 -12.24 -34.30
N VAL A 13 -29.07 -11.46 -33.47
CA VAL A 13 -28.65 -10.09 -33.21
C VAL A 13 -27.31 -10.28 -32.55
N ASP A 14 -26.24 -10.20 -33.34
CA ASP A 14 -24.91 -10.03 -32.81
C ASP A 14 -25.02 -8.82 -31.89
N VAL A 15 -25.09 -9.08 -30.58
CA VAL A 15 -24.84 -8.05 -29.58
C VAL A 15 -23.37 -7.76 -29.81
N VAL A 16 -23.10 -6.82 -30.72
CA VAL A 16 -21.81 -6.18 -30.88
C VAL A 16 -21.62 -5.44 -29.57
N ALA A 17 -21.10 -6.13 -28.56
CA ALA A 17 -20.58 -5.49 -27.38
C ALA A 17 -19.52 -4.52 -27.92
N SER A 18 -19.84 -3.22 -27.94
CA SER A 18 -18.88 -2.20 -28.33
C SER A 18 -17.66 -2.46 -27.46
N GLN A 19 -16.55 -2.85 -28.09
CA GLN A 19 -15.37 -3.32 -27.38
C GLN A 19 -14.62 -2.10 -26.86
N CYS A 20 -15.18 -1.49 -25.81
CA CYS A 20 -14.63 -0.30 -25.21
C CYS A 20 -13.55 -0.70 -24.20
N SER A 21 -12.43 0.05 -24.20
CA SER A 21 -11.23 -0.28 -23.43
C SER A 21 -10.68 0.95 -22.71
N CYS A 22 -10.06 0.73 -21.55
CA CYS A 22 -9.48 1.79 -20.73
C CYS A 22 -7.95 1.83 -20.92
N ASN A 23 -7.47 2.82 -21.68
CA ASN A 23 -6.04 2.96 -21.95
C ASN A 23 -5.20 3.25 -20.69
N THR A 24 -5.79 3.91 -19.69
CA THR A 24 -5.10 4.25 -18.45
C THR A 24 -5.02 3.09 -17.46
N MET A 25 -5.77 1.99 -17.67
CA MET A 25 -5.82 0.86 -16.73
C MET A 25 -6.13 -0.49 -17.34
N LYS A 26 -5.09 -1.31 -17.42
CA LYS A 26 -5.15 -2.68 -17.96
C LYS A 26 -6.06 -3.65 -17.19
N TRP A 27 -6.40 -3.37 -15.92
CA TRP A 27 -7.27 -4.24 -15.12
C TRP A 27 -8.73 -3.77 -15.07
N ALA A 28 -9.07 -2.67 -15.74
CA ALA A 28 -10.44 -2.19 -15.80
C ALA A 28 -11.30 -3.13 -16.67
N LYS A 29 -12.53 -3.40 -16.22
CA LYS A 29 -13.57 -4.07 -17.02
C LYS A 29 -14.54 -3.01 -17.52
N CYS A 30 -14.65 -2.88 -18.84
CA CYS A 30 -15.43 -1.86 -19.49
C CYS A 30 -16.52 -2.51 -20.34
N ASP A 31 -17.78 -2.22 -20.02
CA ASP A 31 -18.93 -2.80 -20.70
C ASP A 31 -20.04 -1.75 -20.83
N GLY A 32 -20.92 -1.93 -21.83
CA GLY A 32 -22.16 -1.17 -22.01
C GLY A 32 -22.08 0.07 -22.90
N GLU A 33 -23.23 0.71 -23.09
CA GLU A 33 -23.43 1.92 -23.89
C GLU A 33 -24.26 2.93 -23.05
N PRO A 34 -23.70 4.07 -22.61
CA PRO A 34 -22.32 4.52 -22.80
C PRO A 34 -21.30 3.63 -22.06
N CYS A 35 -20.07 3.57 -22.58
CA CYS A 35 -19.02 2.72 -22.02
C CYS A 35 -18.73 3.04 -20.55
N LYS A 36 -18.96 2.08 -19.66
CA LYS A 36 -18.69 2.20 -18.23
C LYS A 36 -17.57 1.27 -17.81
N CYS A 37 -16.45 1.85 -17.39
CA CYS A 37 -15.30 1.13 -16.89
C CYS A 37 -15.32 1.01 -15.38
N THR A 38 -15.00 -0.19 -14.87
CA THR A 38 -14.98 -0.48 -13.44
C THR A 38 -13.72 -1.22 -13.02
N LEU A 39 -13.34 -1.05 -11.76
CA LEU A 39 -12.21 -1.72 -11.12
C LEU A 39 -12.68 -2.49 -9.88
N GLN A 40 -12.33 -3.76 -9.81
CA GLN A 40 -12.76 -4.64 -8.72
C GLN A 40 -11.85 -4.46 -7.49
N PHE A 41 -12.44 -4.15 -6.33
CA PHE A 41 -11.69 -4.07 -5.06
C PHE A 41 -12.03 -5.20 -4.06
N SER A 42 -13.20 -5.81 -4.18
CA SER A 42 -13.60 -7.00 -3.38
C SER A 42 -14.48 -7.91 -4.23
N SER A 43 -15.04 -9.00 -3.69
CA SER A 43 -16.02 -9.80 -4.43
C SER A 43 -17.31 -9.04 -4.76
N THR A 44 -17.68 -8.05 -3.93
CA THR A 44 -18.95 -7.33 -4.02
C THR A 44 -18.80 -5.89 -4.50
N TYR A 45 -17.63 -5.28 -4.34
CA TYR A 45 -17.42 -3.87 -4.61
C TYR A 45 -16.63 -3.62 -5.90
N LYS A 46 -17.21 -2.76 -6.74
CA LYS A 46 -16.65 -2.28 -8.00
C LYS A 46 -16.61 -0.76 -7.99
N GLN A 47 -15.45 -0.17 -8.24
CA GLN A 47 -15.25 1.26 -8.38
C GLN A 47 -15.42 1.68 -9.83
N ALA A 48 -16.26 2.68 -10.10
CA ALA A 48 -16.36 3.29 -11.43
C ALA A 48 -15.11 4.14 -11.72
N LEU A 49 -14.64 4.10 -12.96
CA LEU A 49 -13.43 4.78 -13.41
C LEU A 49 -13.71 5.78 -14.52
N ASP A 50 -13.00 6.90 -14.48
CA ASP A 50 -12.86 7.86 -15.56
C ASP A 50 -11.55 7.60 -16.31
N CYS A 51 -11.63 6.97 -17.49
CA CYS A 51 -10.46 6.59 -18.28
C CYS A 51 -9.77 7.76 -19.00
N THR A 52 -10.30 8.98 -18.89
CA THR A 52 -9.65 10.19 -19.42
C THR A 52 -8.54 10.72 -18.50
N LYS A 53 -8.55 10.29 -17.23
CA LYS A 53 -7.61 10.72 -16.20
C LYS A 53 -6.74 9.57 -15.74
N LEU A 54 -5.60 9.93 -15.14
CA LEU A 54 -4.78 8.97 -14.40
C LEU A 54 -5.56 8.44 -13.21
N ILE A 55 -5.51 7.12 -13.01
CA ILE A 55 -6.17 6.49 -11.87
C ILE A 55 -5.44 6.85 -10.58
N PRO A 56 -6.17 7.29 -9.53
CA PRO A 56 -5.58 7.57 -8.23
C PRO A 56 -4.78 6.38 -7.67
N LYS A 57 -3.64 6.69 -7.04
CA LYS A 57 -2.72 5.67 -6.49
C LYS A 57 -3.42 4.73 -5.49
N CYS A 58 -4.33 5.24 -4.66
CA CYS A 58 -5.06 4.42 -3.68
C CYS A 58 -5.90 3.34 -4.37
N TYR A 59 -6.64 3.69 -5.43
CA TYR A 59 -7.44 2.73 -6.21
C TYR A 59 -6.58 1.68 -6.90
N LEU A 60 -5.41 2.07 -7.43
CA LEU A 60 -4.45 1.14 -8.01
C LEU A 60 -3.94 0.13 -6.99
N MET A 61 -3.52 0.59 -5.81
CA MET A 61 -3.04 -0.26 -4.73
C MET A 61 -4.14 -1.21 -4.23
N LYS A 62 -5.38 -0.72 -4.08
CA LYS A 62 -6.51 -1.53 -3.64
C LYS A 62 -6.85 -2.64 -4.63
N ALA A 63 -6.89 -2.33 -5.92
CA ALA A 63 -7.09 -3.31 -6.97
C ALA A 63 -5.95 -4.32 -7.06
N GLU A 64 -4.71 -3.88 -6.87
CA GLU A 64 -3.55 -4.76 -6.83
C GLU A 64 -3.63 -5.77 -5.67
N MET A 65 -4.06 -5.31 -4.50
CA MET A 65 -4.27 -6.18 -3.33
C MET A 65 -5.41 -7.17 -3.49
N TYR A 66 -6.52 -6.73 -4.08
CA TYR A 66 -7.59 -7.66 -4.45
C TYR A 66 -7.07 -8.76 -5.40
N ARG A 67 -6.31 -8.38 -6.43
CA ARG A 67 -5.76 -9.34 -7.40
C ARG A 67 -4.76 -10.29 -6.76
N ALA A 68 -3.87 -9.80 -5.91
CA ALA A 68 -2.91 -10.61 -5.17
C ALA A 68 -3.61 -11.68 -4.32
N ARG A 69 -4.66 -11.31 -3.58
CA ARG A 69 -5.44 -12.25 -2.74
C ARG A 69 -6.18 -13.32 -3.53
N ASN A 70 -6.52 -13.05 -4.80
CA ASN A 70 -7.24 -13.96 -5.67
C ASN A 70 -6.30 -14.69 -6.66
N ASN A 71 -4.99 -14.70 -6.43
CA ASN A 71 -3.99 -15.33 -7.30
C ASN A 71 -4.06 -14.85 -8.77
N LEU A 72 -4.45 -13.59 -8.98
CA LEU A 72 -4.50 -12.96 -10.30
C LEU A 72 -3.19 -12.23 -10.59
N THR A 73 -2.92 -11.93 -11.87
CA THR A 73 -1.70 -11.23 -12.27
C THR A 73 -1.60 -9.83 -11.68
N THR A 74 -0.63 -9.59 -10.80
CA THR A 74 -0.27 -8.26 -10.26
C THR A 74 0.87 -7.64 -11.07
N ARG A 75 1.29 -6.42 -10.75
CA ARG A 75 2.59 -5.97 -11.27
C ARG A 75 3.65 -6.75 -10.49
N TYR A 76 4.47 -7.52 -11.20
CA TYR A 76 5.66 -8.13 -10.62
C TYR A 76 6.65 -7.00 -10.30
N LEU A 77 6.49 -6.33 -9.16
CA LEU A 77 7.55 -5.53 -8.55
C LEU A 77 8.27 -6.42 -7.54
N GLY A 78 8.84 -7.51 -8.05
CA GLY A 78 9.75 -8.40 -7.34
C GLY A 78 11.15 -7.79 -7.22
N GLY A 79 11.23 -6.62 -6.61
CA GLY A 79 12.49 -6.06 -6.13
C GLY A 79 12.51 -6.17 -4.62
N LYS A 80 13.35 -7.05 -4.06
CA LYS A 80 13.69 -6.99 -2.64
C LYS A 80 14.38 -5.63 -2.45
N PRO A 81 13.87 -4.71 -1.62
CA PRO A 81 14.45 -3.40 -1.54
C PRO A 81 15.86 -3.47 -0.96
N VAL A 82 16.74 -2.60 -1.44
CA VAL A 82 18.14 -2.48 -1.01
C VAL A 82 18.22 -2.21 0.50
N GLU A 83 19.22 -2.80 1.17
CA GLU A 83 19.38 -2.79 2.64
C GLU A 83 19.46 -1.39 3.27
N THR A 84 19.75 -0.36 2.48
CA THR A 84 19.94 1.03 2.95
C THR A 84 18.68 1.89 2.92
N ALA A 85 17.58 1.42 2.34
CA ALA A 85 16.31 2.11 2.45
C ALA A 85 15.61 1.67 3.74
N PHE A 86 15.10 2.62 4.53
CA PHE A 86 14.12 2.35 5.57
C PHE A 86 12.82 1.87 4.90
N VAL A 87 12.82 0.61 4.52
CA VAL A 87 11.66 -0.08 3.99
C VAL A 87 10.81 -0.39 5.19
N ASP A 88 9.79 0.43 5.41
CA ASP A 88 8.64 -0.09 6.12
C ASP A 88 8.20 -1.36 5.37
N ASN A 89 8.24 -2.51 6.04
CA ASN A 89 7.62 -3.74 5.54
C ASN A 89 6.11 -3.55 5.23
N ASP A 90 5.55 -2.39 5.61
CA ASP A 90 4.20 -1.94 5.34
C ASP A 90 4.04 -1.23 3.98
N GLY A 91 5.06 -1.17 3.10
CA GLY A 91 4.99 -0.45 1.82
C GLY A 91 3.91 -0.96 0.85
N ILE A 92 3.43 -2.19 1.06
CA ILE A 92 2.31 -2.80 0.34
C ILE A 92 1.29 -3.27 1.38
N TYR A 93 0.10 -2.67 1.35
CA TYR A 93 -1.06 -2.98 2.21
C TYR A 93 -2.35 -2.76 1.42
N ASP A 94 -3.50 -3.26 1.90
CA ASP A 94 -4.82 -2.97 1.34
C ASP A 94 -5.33 -1.64 1.89
N PRO A 95 -5.29 -0.54 1.10
CA PRO A 95 -5.58 0.78 1.61
C PRO A 95 -7.08 1.04 1.67
N GLU A 96 -7.48 1.88 2.63
CA GLU A 96 -8.75 2.57 2.62
C GLU A 96 -8.64 3.86 1.82
N CYS A 97 -9.54 4.01 0.86
CA CYS A 97 -9.61 5.17 -0.02
C CYS A 97 -10.87 5.99 0.26
N GLU A 98 -10.77 7.28 0.08
CA GLU A 98 -11.91 8.19 -0.04
C GLU A 98 -12.61 8.02 -1.41
N ASN A 99 -13.79 8.62 -1.54
CA ASN A 99 -14.61 8.54 -2.76
C ASN A 99 -13.97 9.21 -4.00
N ASP A 100 -12.95 10.04 -3.81
CA ASP A 100 -12.18 10.68 -4.87
C ASP A 100 -10.84 9.96 -5.17
N GLY A 101 -10.57 8.86 -4.47
CA GLY A 101 -9.37 8.04 -4.64
C GLY A 101 -8.14 8.54 -3.90
N ARG A 102 -8.29 9.54 -3.01
CA ARG A 102 -7.26 9.85 -2.01
C ARG A 102 -7.20 8.76 -0.95
N PHE A 103 -6.05 8.64 -0.29
CA PHE A 103 -5.93 7.78 0.88
C PHE A 103 -6.69 8.41 2.05
N LYS A 104 -7.43 7.61 2.80
CA LYS A 104 -7.83 8.02 4.14
C LYS A 104 -6.57 8.25 4.99
N ALA A 105 -6.57 9.30 5.80
CA ALA A 105 -5.41 9.66 6.62
C ALA A 105 -5.04 8.54 7.61
N ILE A 106 -6.03 7.81 8.11
CA ILE A 106 -5.88 6.62 8.96
C ILE A 106 -5.95 5.37 8.10
N GLN A 107 -5.02 4.44 8.28
CA GLN A 107 -4.98 3.13 7.63
C GLN A 107 -4.85 2.03 8.69
N CYS A 108 -5.67 0.99 8.60
CA CYS A 108 -5.66 -0.13 9.56
C CYS A 108 -5.47 -1.51 8.91
N ASN A 109 -5.49 -1.60 7.56
CA ASN A 109 -5.35 -2.83 6.78
C ASN A 109 -6.25 -3.98 7.29
N GLY A 110 -7.48 -3.68 7.72
CA GLY A 110 -8.44 -4.67 8.24
C GLY A 110 -8.14 -5.19 9.65
N THR A 111 -7.26 -4.54 10.41
CA THR A 111 -6.90 -4.91 11.79
C THR A 111 -7.29 -3.81 12.79
N ASP A 112 -7.11 -4.06 14.09
CA ASP A 112 -7.25 -3.03 15.14
C ASP A 112 -6.01 -2.14 15.29
N VAL A 113 -4.96 -2.40 14.49
CA VAL A 113 -3.72 -1.65 14.48
C VAL A 113 -3.73 -0.66 13.32
N CYS A 114 -3.70 0.63 13.65
CA CYS A 114 -3.84 1.72 12.69
C CYS A 114 -2.61 2.63 12.66
N TRP A 115 -2.37 3.32 11.55
CA TRP A 115 -1.29 4.30 11.39
C TRP A 115 -1.73 5.45 10.49
N CYS A 116 -1.03 6.58 10.61
CA CYS A 116 -1.22 7.73 9.73
C CYS A 116 -0.43 7.56 8.44
N VAL A 117 -1.03 7.97 7.32
CA VAL A 117 -0.39 8.02 6.01
C VAL A 117 -0.46 9.41 5.39
N ASN A 118 0.47 9.68 4.48
CA ASN A 118 0.45 10.87 3.65
C ASN A 118 -0.47 10.72 2.43
N SER A 119 -0.56 11.78 1.63
CA SER A 119 -1.35 11.79 0.39
C SER A 119 -0.88 10.78 -0.66
N ALA A 120 0.36 10.28 -0.54
CA ALA A 120 0.92 9.22 -1.37
C ALA A 120 0.76 7.81 -0.76
N GLY A 121 0.10 7.68 0.40
CA GLY A 121 -0.13 6.41 1.08
C GLY A 121 1.08 5.88 1.85
N VAL A 122 2.09 6.69 2.12
CA VAL A 122 3.30 6.30 2.89
C VAL A 122 3.06 6.57 4.37
N ARG A 123 3.45 5.62 5.24
CA ARG A 123 3.30 5.74 6.70
C ARG A 123 4.12 6.90 7.26
N ARG A 124 3.53 7.63 8.21
CA ARG A 124 4.07 8.84 8.85
C ARG A 124 4.00 8.83 10.37
N SER A 125 3.41 7.80 10.97
CA SER A 125 3.30 7.66 12.41
C SER A 125 3.66 6.24 12.85
N ASP A 126 3.86 6.06 14.15
CA ASP A 126 3.79 4.73 14.74
C ASP A 126 2.41 4.12 14.60
N LYS A 127 2.38 2.79 14.76
CA LYS A 127 1.17 2.00 14.83
C LYS A 127 0.51 2.23 16.19
N GLY A 128 -0.77 2.61 16.17
CA GLY A 128 -1.62 2.81 17.33
C GLY A 128 -2.93 2.03 17.20
N ASP A 129 -3.90 2.41 18.02
CA ASP A 129 -5.26 1.87 17.97
C ASP A 129 -6.13 2.64 16.94
N LYS A 130 -7.39 2.24 16.84
CA LYS A 130 -8.40 2.90 15.99
C LYS A 130 -8.69 4.36 16.35
N ASN A 131 -8.28 4.82 17.53
CA ASN A 131 -8.54 6.18 18.01
C ASN A 131 -7.39 7.15 17.67
N ILE A 132 -6.37 6.69 16.94
CA ILE A 132 -5.29 7.56 16.47
C ILE A 132 -5.85 8.74 15.67
N LYS A 133 -5.40 9.95 16.00
CA LYS A 133 -5.78 11.17 15.30
C LYS A 133 -4.74 11.49 14.23
N CYS A 134 -5.16 11.50 12.98
CA CYS A 134 -4.31 11.86 11.85
C CYS A 134 -4.87 13.12 11.19
N GLU A 135 -4.06 14.16 11.08
CA GLU A 135 -4.41 15.35 10.31
C GLU A 135 -4.16 15.09 8.83
N PRO A 136 -5.15 15.34 7.94
CA PRO A 136 -4.96 15.16 6.52
C PRO A 136 -3.96 16.19 5.99
N ILE A 137 -2.84 15.71 5.46
CA ILE A 137 -1.82 16.57 4.85
C ILE A 137 -2.28 16.99 3.46
N LYS A 138 -2.21 18.30 3.20
CA LYS A 138 -2.51 18.86 1.88
C LYS A 138 -1.45 18.36 0.90
N ALA A 139 -1.90 17.76 -0.19
CA ALA A 139 -1.05 17.52 -1.35
C ALA A 139 -0.96 18.84 -2.12
N LEU A 140 0.00 19.70 -1.76
CA LEU A 140 0.34 20.83 -2.59
C LEU A 140 1.33 20.35 -3.66
N PRO A 141 0.95 20.35 -4.95
CA PRO A 141 1.87 19.98 -5.99
C PRO A 141 3.02 21.00 -5.97
N LEU A 142 4.26 20.51 -5.77
CA LEU A 142 5.46 21.34 -5.84
C LEU A 142 5.67 21.93 -7.25
N PHE A 143 5.05 21.33 -8.26
CA PHE A 143 5.09 21.78 -9.64
C PHE A 143 3.75 22.40 -10.02
N GLN A 144 3.79 23.65 -10.49
CA GLN A 144 2.63 24.37 -11.00
C GLN A 144 2.05 23.73 -12.27
N GLU A 145 2.89 23.04 -13.06
CA GLU A 145 2.51 22.41 -14.33
C GLU A 145 2.82 20.91 -14.33
N TYR A 146 1.80 20.10 -14.64
CA TYR A 146 1.96 18.68 -14.90
C TYR A 146 2.33 18.48 -16.36
N LYS A 147 3.61 18.61 -16.69
CA LYS A 147 4.14 18.17 -18.00
C LYS A 147 4.65 16.73 -17.88
N PRO A 148 4.34 15.86 -18.85
CA PRO A 148 4.94 14.53 -18.90
C PRO A 148 6.46 14.65 -18.77
N PHE A 149 7.07 13.78 -17.98
CA PHE A 149 8.52 13.73 -17.87
C PHE A 149 9.09 13.17 -19.17
N GLU A 150 9.54 14.04 -20.05
CA GLU A 150 10.15 13.69 -21.33
C GLU A 150 11.66 13.75 -21.22
N VAL A 151 12.33 12.61 -21.45
CA VAL A 151 13.79 12.54 -21.52
C VAL A 151 14.20 12.51 -22.98
N HIS A 152 14.81 13.58 -23.44
CA HIS A 152 15.41 13.64 -24.77
C HIS A 152 16.91 13.42 -24.62
N VAL A 153 17.41 12.27 -25.09
CA VAL A 153 18.85 12.02 -25.20
C VAL A 153 19.16 11.77 -26.67
N GLU A 154 20.02 12.59 -27.25
CA GLU A 154 20.48 12.39 -28.62
C GLU A 154 21.21 11.04 -28.72
N ALA A 155 20.68 10.16 -29.55
CA ALA A 155 21.24 8.87 -29.97
C ALA A 155 21.58 7.80 -28.89
N LEU A 156 21.28 8.01 -27.60
CA LEU A 156 21.54 7.00 -26.56
C LEU A 156 20.26 6.39 -26.00
N LYS A 157 20.13 5.05 -26.09
CA LYS A 157 19.07 4.29 -25.42
C LYS A 157 19.29 4.37 -23.91
N VAL A 158 18.61 5.28 -23.23
CA VAL A 158 18.67 5.41 -21.78
C VAL A 158 17.68 4.44 -21.14
N SER A 159 18.21 3.40 -20.50
CA SER A 159 17.47 2.58 -19.55
C SER A 159 17.61 3.19 -18.16
N MET A 160 16.50 3.44 -17.47
CA MET A 160 16.52 3.80 -16.05
C MET A 160 16.63 2.52 -15.23
N GLU A 161 17.70 2.41 -14.44
CA GLU A 161 17.90 1.34 -13.49
C GLU A 161 18.02 1.97 -12.10
N ASN A 162 17.27 1.44 -11.11
CA ASN A 162 17.22 1.92 -9.73
C ASN A 162 16.68 3.35 -9.54
N ILE A 163 15.41 3.58 -9.90
CA ILE A 163 14.71 4.85 -9.61
C ILE A 163 14.32 4.89 -8.13
N LEU A 164 14.92 5.80 -7.36
CA LEU A 164 14.50 6.11 -5.99
C LEU A 164 13.51 7.28 -5.98
N VAL A 165 12.37 7.09 -5.31
CA VAL A 165 11.34 8.12 -5.14
C VAL A 165 11.27 8.52 -3.67
N TYR A 166 11.58 9.78 -3.37
CA TYR A 166 11.45 10.35 -2.03
C TYR A 166 10.15 11.14 -1.93
N TYR A 167 9.43 10.96 -0.82
CA TYR A 167 8.24 11.75 -0.50
C TYR A 167 8.63 12.79 0.55
N VAL A 168 8.43 14.07 0.22
CA VAL A 168 8.67 15.18 1.13
C VAL A 168 7.32 15.81 1.45
N ASP A 169 6.98 15.82 2.73
CA ASP A 169 5.71 16.33 3.24
C ASP A 169 5.93 17.67 3.95
N GLU A 170 4.89 18.53 3.97
CA GLU A 170 4.95 19.83 4.64
C GLU A 170 5.11 19.71 6.16
N VAL A 171 4.53 18.66 6.75
CA VAL A 171 4.55 18.38 8.18
C VAL A 171 5.47 17.17 8.44
N PRO A 172 6.42 17.24 9.38
CA PRO A 172 7.32 16.13 9.67
C PRO A 172 6.55 14.90 10.17
N PRO A 173 7.04 13.67 9.92
CA PRO A 173 6.44 12.46 10.46
C PRO A 173 6.63 12.36 11.99
N THR A 174 5.68 11.72 12.65
CA THR A 174 5.64 11.51 14.10
C THR A 174 5.99 10.05 14.43
N PHE A 175 7.27 9.69 14.35
CA PHE A 175 7.76 8.39 14.81
C PHE A 175 8.37 8.53 16.21
N THR A 176 7.86 7.79 17.17
CA THR A 176 8.46 7.60 18.49
C THR A 176 9.49 6.48 18.39
N MET A 177 10.66 6.65 19.00
CA MET A 177 11.72 5.65 18.98
C MET A 177 11.43 4.42 19.88
N GLN A 178 10.16 4.06 20.09
CA GLN A 178 9.75 3.00 21.02
C GLN A 178 10.29 1.60 20.64
N ARG A 179 10.67 1.38 19.39
CA ARG A 179 11.24 0.10 18.95
C ARG A 179 12.60 -0.21 19.56
N LEU A 180 13.40 0.78 19.95
CA LEU A 180 14.67 0.53 20.64
C LEU A 180 14.48 0.22 22.14
N THR A 181 13.43 0.77 22.76
CA THR A 181 13.23 0.62 24.22
C THR A 181 12.98 -0.82 24.66
N GLY A 182 12.22 -1.62 23.90
CA GLY A 182 11.91 -3.01 24.31
C GLY A 182 13.16 -3.90 24.41
N GLY A 183 14.04 -3.84 23.41
CA GLY A 183 15.29 -4.60 23.40
C GLY A 183 16.28 -4.12 24.47
N ILE A 184 16.42 -2.80 24.63
CA ILE A 184 17.32 -2.21 25.63
C ILE A 184 16.85 -2.56 27.06
N ILE A 185 15.54 -2.48 27.33
CA ILE A 185 14.99 -2.84 28.64
C ILE A 185 15.25 -4.31 28.96
N ALA A 186 15.05 -5.22 28.00
CA ALA A 186 15.33 -6.64 28.20
C ALA A 186 16.81 -6.91 28.55
N VAL A 187 17.74 -6.27 27.85
CA VAL A 187 19.19 -6.39 28.13
C VAL A 187 19.52 -5.85 29.52
N ILE A 188 18.99 -4.68 29.89
CA ILE A 188 19.22 -4.08 31.21
C ILE A 188 18.72 -4.99 32.33
N VAL A 189 17.54 -5.59 32.18
CA VAL A 189 16.97 -6.51 33.19
C VAL A 189 17.86 -7.74 33.38
N VAL A 190 18.32 -8.36 32.28
CA VAL A 190 19.19 -9.54 32.33
C VAL A 190 20.52 -9.22 33.02
N VAL A 191 21.17 -8.12 32.62
CA VAL A 191 22.45 -7.70 33.22
C VAL A 191 22.27 -7.40 34.72
N SER A 192 21.19 -6.72 35.10
CA SER A 192 20.91 -6.39 36.50
C SER A 192 20.72 -7.65 37.36
N LEU A 193 20.00 -8.65 36.86
CA LEU A 193 19.81 -9.93 37.57
C LEU A 193 21.13 -10.68 37.78
N ILE A 194 22.01 -10.72 36.77
CA ILE A 194 23.33 -11.35 36.86
C ILE A 194 24.19 -10.66 37.94
N VAL A 195 24.20 -9.33 37.95
CA VAL A 195 24.96 -8.54 38.94
C VAL A 195 24.44 -8.78 40.36
N ILE A 196 23.11 -8.78 40.56
CA ILE A 196 22.50 -9.02 41.87
C ILE A 196 22.81 -10.44 42.36
N ALA A 197 22.68 -11.46 41.50
CA ALA A 197 23.01 -12.84 41.84
C ALA A 197 24.49 -12.99 42.23
N GLY A 198 25.40 -12.35 41.47
CA GLY A 198 26.83 -12.32 41.78
C GLY A 198 27.12 -11.68 43.15
N LEU A 199 26.50 -10.54 43.45
CA LEU A 199 26.63 -9.83 44.72
C LEU A 199 26.13 -10.68 45.91
N LEU A 200 25.02 -11.41 45.75
CA LEU A 200 24.49 -12.30 46.79
C LEU A 200 25.41 -13.48 47.10
N VAL A 201 26.06 -14.06 46.08
CA VAL A 201 27.05 -15.14 46.27
C VAL A 201 28.29 -14.62 47.00
N VAL A 202 28.77 -13.43 46.62
CA VAL A 202 29.92 -12.79 47.28
C VAL A 202 29.58 -12.44 48.74
N ALA A 203 28.40 -11.88 48.99
CA ALA A 203 27.97 -11.53 50.35
C ALA A 203 27.80 -12.77 51.23
N SER A 204 27.21 -13.85 50.70
CA SER A 204 27.01 -15.09 51.47
C SER A 204 28.33 -15.80 51.78
N THR A 205 29.29 -15.80 50.85
CA THR A 205 30.64 -16.34 51.09
C THR A 205 31.42 -15.53 52.12
N ILE A 206 31.40 -14.20 52.05
CA ILE A 206 32.04 -13.31 53.06
C ILE A 206 31.40 -13.51 54.43
N TYR A 207 30.06 -13.56 54.50
CA TYR A 207 29.34 -13.79 55.74
C TYR A 207 29.69 -15.13 56.36
N PHE A 208 29.75 -16.19 55.55
CA PHE A 208 30.15 -17.53 56.00
C PHE A 208 31.61 -17.57 56.48
N SER A 209 32.54 -16.91 55.77
CA SER A 209 33.93 -16.77 56.20
C SER A 209 34.13 -15.90 57.44
N SER A 210 33.20 -15.00 57.76
CA SER A 210 33.25 -14.18 58.98
C SER A 210 32.65 -14.90 60.20
N PHE A 211 31.92 -16.00 59.98
CA PHE A 211 31.24 -16.77 61.02
C PHE A 211 31.98 -18.05 61.41
N ILE A 212 32.99 -18.46 60.63
CA ILE A 212 33.97 -19.51 60.95
C ILE A 212 35.20 -18.87 61.59
#